data_AF-A0A1F3XS81-F1
#
_entry.id   AF-A0A1F3XS81-F1
#
_cell.length_a   1.000
_cell.length_b   1.000
_cell.length_c   1.000
_cell.angle_alpha   90.00
_cell.angle_beta   90.00
_cell.angle_gamma   90.00
#
_symmetry.space_group_name_H-M   'P 1'
#
loop_
_entity.id
_entity.type
_entity.pdbx_description
1 polymer ?
#
loop_
_entity_poly.entity_id
_entity_poly.type
_entity_poly.pdbx_seq_one_letter_code
_entity_poly.pdbx_strand_id
1 'polypeptide(L)'
;MSNQSAVILAVLAALAAAAQALAPAHWVPASVMAWQRGWSVARSGFFAAIALMLHVLLGVAIFFIFEDTLVSIRGRALAVFTLLLIGVALAVRLVRFPRMNEVFRAGPNGAWSLVSVLWILGPCELIIPVLIKARQVGIGYLVPLVSFGAATLVVGVATVVAGRIMWNKPLLLPRGISWGTEGRALLPVLAGLAIGLGAMLRLA
;
A
#
# COMPACT_ATOMS: atom_id res chain seq x y z
N MET A 1 -16.89 18.25 -18.39
CA MET A 1 -16.55 17.85 -17.02
C MET A 1 -15.79 18.98 -16.34
N SER A 2 -16.02 19.24 -15.05
CA SER A 2 -15.35 20.36 -14.37
C SER A 2 -13.91 20.03 -13.99
N ASN A 3 -12.99 20.99 -14.16
CA ASN A 3 -11.62 20.91 -13.64
C ASN A 3 -11.60 20.56 -12.14
N GLN A 4 -12.61 21.01 -11.40
CA GLN A 4 -12.78 20.70 -9.98
C GLN A 4 -12.90 19.20 -9.69
N SER A 5 -13.60 18.43 -10.53
CA SER A 5 -13.73 16.97 -10.35
C SER A 5 -12.38 16.26 -10.53
N ALA A 6 -11.58 16.71 -11.49
CA ALA A 6 -10.23 16.19 -11.74
C ALA A 6 -9.29 16.46 -10.56
N VAL A 7 -9.31 17.68 -10.02
CA VAL A 7 -8.50 18.06 -8.85
C VAL A 7 -8.89 17.25 -7.62
N ILE A 8 -10.19 17.10 -7.34
CA ILE A 8 -10.67 16.32 -6.18
C ILE A 8 -10.20 14.86 -6.30
N LEU A 9 -10.36 14.24 -7.48
CA LEU A 9 -9.93 12.86 -7.68
C LEU A 9 -8.40 12.71 -7.55
N ALA A 10 -7.62 13.66 -8.07
CA ALA A 10 -6.17 13.67 -7.93
C ALA A 10 -5.74 13.71 -6.45
N VAL A 11 -6.36 14.58 -5.64
CA VAL A 11 -6.08 14.69 -4.21
C VAL A 11 -6.47 13.40 -3.47
N LEU A 12 -7.66 12.85 -3.73
CA LEU A 12 -8.10 11.61 -3.10
C LEU A 12 -7.23 10.41 -3.50
N ALA A 13 -6.79 10.34 -4.75
CA ALA A 13 -5.85 9.32 -5.21
C ALA A 13 -4.49 9.43 -4.50
N ALA A 14 -3.96 10.65 -4.35
CA ALA A 14 -2.73 10.90 -3.62
C ALA A 14 -2.84 10.54 -2.13
N LEU A 15 -3.97 10.87 -1.49
CA LEU A 15 -4.22 10.51 -0.09
C LEU A 15 -4.36 9.00 0.11
N ALA A 16 -5.07 8.31 -0.78
CA ALA A 16 -5.18 6.85 -0.76
C ALA A 16 -3.80 6.19 -0.90
N ALA A 17 -2.98 6.65 -1.84
CA ALA A 17 -1.60 6.20 -2.02
C ALA A 17 -0.73 6.43 -0.78
N ALA A 18 -0.81 7.61 -0.17
CA ALA A 18 -0.06 7.94 1.04
C ALA A 18 -0.47 7.05 2.22
N ALA A 19 -1.77 6.87 2.43
CA ALA A 19 -2.29 6.00 3.49
C ALA A 19 -1.83 4.55 3.31
N GLN A 20 -1.85 4.04 2.08
CA GLN A 20 -1.37 2.69 1.79
C GLN A 20 0.15 2.56 2.02
N ALA A 21 0.94 3.52 1.51
CA ALA A 21 2.40 3.51 1.65
C ALA A 21 2.88 3.62 3.11
N LEU A 22 2.08 4.23 4.00
CA LEU A 22 2.37 4.32 5.43
C LEU A 22 2.11 3.00 6.18
N ALA A 23 1.31 2.09 5.62
CA ALA A 23 1.03 0.83 6.29
C ALA A 23 2.32 0.00 6.42
N PRO A 24 2.63 -0.55 7.62
CA PRO A 24 3.90 -1.23 7.89
C PRO A 24 4.28 -2.31 6.87
N ALA A 25 3.30 -3.03 6.32
CA ALA A 25 3.51 -4.06 5.30
C ALA A 25 4.17 -3.56 4.02
N HIS A 26 4.08 -2.27 3.69
CA HIS A 26 4.62 -1.70 2.46
C HIS A 26 6.03 -1.14 2.58
N TRP A 27 6.49 -0.83 3.80
CA TRP A 27 7.81 -0.20 3.99
C TRP A 27 8.72 -0.97 4.94
N VAL A 28 8.17 -1.69 5.94
CA VAL A 28 8.99 -2.42 6.92
C VAL A 28 9.89 -3.47 6.25
N PRO A 29 9.39 -4.38 5.39
CA PRO A 29 10.23 -5.41 4.77
C PRO A 29 11.39 -4.84 3.97
N ALA A 30 11.13 -3.80 3.16
CA ALA A 30 12.14 -3.12 2.36
C ALA A 30 13.18 -2.39 3.24
N SER A 31 12.72 -1.69 4.30
CA SER A 31 13.61 -0.97 5.21
C SER A 31 14.52 -1.89 6.02
N VAL A 32 14.00 -3.02 6.50
CA VAL A 32 14.75 -4.04 7.23
C VAL A 32 15.82 -4.64 6.34
N MET A 33 15.47 -5.04 5.12
CA MET A 33 16.45 -5.58 4.19
C MET A 33 17.53 -4.55 3.88
N ALA A 34 17.16 -3.31 3.55
CA ALA A 34 18.13 -2.27 3.25
C ALA A 34 19.11 -2.04 4.41
N TRP A 35 18.63 -2.13 5.65
CA TRP A 35 19.45 -2.09 6.85
C TRP A 35 20.37 -3.33 6.98
N GLN A 36 19.83 -4.54 6.89
CA GLN A 36 20.61 -5.79 6.99
C GLN A 36 21.73 -5.84 5.93
N ARG A 37 21.47 -5.32 4.74
CA ARG A 37 22.43 -5.26 3.63
C ARG A 37 23.43 -4.11 3.73
N GLY A 38 23.34 -3.27 4.76
CA GLY A 38 24.20 -2.10 4.93
C GLY A 38 24.07 -1.08 3.79
N TRP A 39 22.94 -1.03 3.09
CA TRP A 39 22.79 -0.17 1.92
C TRP A 39 22.84 1.31 2.29
N SER A 40 23.44 2.13 1.42
CA SER A 40 23.38 3.59 1.55
C SER A 40 21.95 4.10 1.43
N VAL A 41 21.71 5.34 1.89
CA VAL A 41 20.40 6.00 1.75
C VAL A 41 19.96 6.05 0.29
N ALA A 42 20.86 6.42 -0.61
CA ALA A 42 20.59 6.48 -2.05
C ALA A 42 20.17 5.12 -2.62
N ARG A 43 20.92 4.05 -2.30
CA ARG A 43 20.60 2.69 -2.76
C ARG A 43 19.28 2.18 -2.19
N SER A 44 18.99 2.50 -0.93
CA SER A 44 17.73 2.16 -0.26
C SER A 44 16.54 2.87 -0.94
N GLY A 45 16.69 4.16 -1.24
CA GLY A 45 15.66 4.94 -1.91
C GLY A 45 15.39 4.47 -3.35
N PHE A 46 16.44 4.16 -4.10
CA PHE A 46 16.31 3.60 -5.45
C PHE A 46 15.59 2.25 -5.46
N PHE A 47 15.98 1.33 -4.57
CA PHE A 47 15.29 0.05 -4.43
C PHE A 47 13.82 0.23 -4.03
N ALA A 48 13.54 1.10 -3.06
CA ALA A 48 12.18 1.39 -2.62
C ALA A 48 11.33 1.92 -3.78
N ALA A 49 11.86 2.84 -4.59
CA ALA A 49 11.16 3.39 -5.74
C ALA A 49 10.77 2.29 -6.76
N ILE A 50 11.69 1.38 -7.09
CA ILE A 50 11.41 0.25 -7.99
C ILE A 50 10.34 -0.67 -7.38
N ALA A 51 10.53 -1.10 -6.14
CA ALA A 51 9.61 -2.04 -5.49
C ALA A 51 8.18 -1.47 -5.37
N LEU A 52 8.05 -0.20 -4.98
CA LEU A 52 6.78 0.48 -4.87
C LEU A 52 6.12 0.71 -6.24
N MET A 53 6.91 1.04 -7.27
CA MET A 53 6.38 1.18 -8.62
C MET A 53 5.86 -0.14 -9.16
N LEU A 54 6.61 -1.24 -8.99
CA LEU A 54 6.16 -2.58 -9.37
C LEU A 54 4.87 -2.98 -8.64
N HIS A 55 4.76 -2.66 -7.35
CA HIS A 55 3.55 -2.89 -6.55
C HIS A 55 2.34 -2.13 -7.10
N VAL A 56 2.49 -0.84 -7.44
CA VAL A 56 1.43 -0.04 -8.07
C VAL A 56 1.06 -0.61 -9.43
N LEU A 57 2.05 -0.88 -10.28
CA LEU A 57 1.84 -1.43 -11.63
C LEU A 57 1.13 -2.78 -11.60
N LEU A 58 1.39 -3.63 -10.59
CA LEU A 58 0.68 -4.89 -10.43
C LEU A 58 -0.81 -4.68 -10.11
N GLY A 59 -1.14 -3.69 -9.28
CA GLY A 59 -2.53 -3.30 -9.02
C GLY A 59 -3.23 -2.73 -10.26
N VAL A 60 -2.51 -1.91 -11.04
CA VAL A 60 -2.98 -1.36 -12.32
C VAL A 60 -3.24 -2.47 -13.34
N ALA A 61 -2.32 -3.43 -13.44
CA ALA A 61 -2.48 -4.58 -14.34
C ALA A 61 -3.72 -5.41 -13.97
N ILE A 62 -3.95 -5.69 -12.68
CA ILE A 62 -5.17 -6.37 -12.22
C ILE A 62 -6.41 -5.59 -12.61
N PHE A 63 -6.43 -4.26 -12.41
CA PHE A 63 -7.56 -3.44 -12.83
C PHE A 63 -7.85 -3.59 -14.33
N PHE A 64 -6.84 -3.46 -15.20
CA PHE A 64 -7.04 -3.54 -16.64
C PHE A 64 -7.42 -4.94 -17.13
N ILE A 65 -6.96 -6.02 -16.46
CA ILE A 65 -7.39 -7.39 -16.75
C ILE A 65 -8.90 -7.56 -16.51
N PHE A 66 -9.46 -6.87 -15.50
CA PHE A 66 -10.86 -7.01 -15.09
C PHE A 66 -11.70 -5.75 -15.34
N GLU A 67 -11.24 -4.83 -16.21
CA GLU A 67 -11.82 -3.49 -16.37
C GLU A 67 -13.33 -3.54 -16.62
N ASP A 68 -13.75 -4.34 -17.60
CA ASP A 68 -15.15 -4.46 -18.01
C ASP A 68 -16.07 -4.87 -16.86
N THR A 69 -15.58 -5.77 -16.00
CA THR A 69 -16.33 -6.23 -14.82
C THR A 69 -16.32 -5.16 -13.72
N LEU A 70 -15.15 -4.60 -13.42
CA LEU A 70 -14.96 -3.68 -12.30
C LEU A 70 -15.67 -2.34 -12.49
N VAL A 71 -15.67 -1.80 -13.71
CA VAL A 71 -16.29 -0.50 -14.01
C VAL A 71 -17.83 -0.54 -13.86
N SER A 72 -18.44 -1.73 -13.99
CA SER A 72 -19.87 -1.93 -13.77
C SER A 72 -20.31 -1.72 -12.31
N ILE A 73 -19.39 -1.79 -11.35
CA ILE A 73 -19.66 -1.68 -9.92
C ILE A 73 -19.92 -0.22 -9.53
N ARG A 74 -21.18 0.18 -9.32
CA ARG A 74 -21.58 1.59 -9.10
C ARG A 74 -22.06 1.88 -7.67
N GLY A 75 -21.97 3.16 -7.28
CA GLY A 75 -22.63 3.69 -6.08
C GLY A 75 -22.25 2.95 -4.79
N ARG A 76 -23.24 2.50 -4.03
CA ARG A 76 -23.05 1.77 -2.76
C ARG A 76 -22.26 0.47 -2.96
N ALA A 77 -22.42 -0.21 -4.10
CA ALA A 77 -21.69 -1.45 -4.39
C ALA A 77 -20.17 -1.21 -4.51
N LEU A 78 -19.74 -0.05 -5.04
CA LEU A 78 -18.32 0.29 -5.13
C LEU A 78 -17.69 0.46 -3.74
N ALA A 79 -18.42 1.08 -2.83
CA ALA A 79 -17.96 1.26 -1.46
C ALA A 79 -17.84 -0.09 -0.74
N VAL A 80 -18.86 -0.97 -0.86
CA VAL A 80 -18.83 -2.33 -0.29
C VAL A 80 -17.69 -3.16 -0.89
N PHE A 81 -17.56 -3.13 -2.22
CA PHE A 81 -16.45 -3.78 -2.93
C PHE A 81 -15.09 -3.31 -2.41
N THR A 82 -14.91 -1.99 -2.22
CA THR A 82 -13.66 -1.42 -1.70
C THR A 82 -13.36 -1.92 -0.30
N LEU A 83 -14.34 -1.96 0.60
CA LEU A 83 -14.15 -2.48 1.96
C LEU A 83 -13.84 -3.99 1.95
N LEU A 84 -14.52 -4.77 1.13
CA LEU A 84 -14.25 -6.20 0.97
C LEU A 84 -12.84 -6.44 0.43
N LEU A 85 -12.44 -5.67 -0.60
CA LEU A 85 -11.10 -5.74 -1.18
C LEU A 85 -10.02 -5.43 -0.14
N ILE A 86 -10.20 -4.35 0.63
CA ILE A 86 -9.30 -3.98 1.73
C ILE A 86 -9.28 -5.09 2.80
N GLY A 87 -10.45 -5.59 3.21
CA GLY A 87 -10.57 -6.65 4.22
C GLY A 87 -9.85 -7.93 3.80
N VAL A 88 -10.04 -8.38 2.56
CA VAL A 88 -9.35 -9.54 1.99
C VAL A 88 -7.85 -9.28 1.87
N ALA A 89 -7.43 -8.11 1.37
CA ALA A 89 -6.02 -7.74 1.27
C ALA A 89 -5.34 -7.76 2.64
N LEU A 90 -6.01 -7.24 3.68
CA LEU A 90 -5.53 -7.27 5.05
C LEU A 90 -5.47 -8.69 5.62
N ALA A 91 -6.48 -9.53 5.38
CA ALA A 91 -6.46 -10.93 5.78
C ALA A 91 -5.31 -11.70 5.14
N VAL A 92 -5.11 -11.55 3.83
CA VAL A 92 -3.97 -12.13 3.10
C VAL A 92 -2.66 -11.62 3.66
N ARG A 93 -2.55 -10.32 3.99
CA ARG A 93 -1.36 -9.75 4.60
C ARG A 93 -1.10 -10.28 6.00
N LEU A 94 -2.12 -10.47 6.84
CA LEU A 94 -1.96 -11.08 8.17
C LEU A 94 -1.38 -12.49 8.07
N VAL A 95 -1.77 -13.26 7.05
CA VAL A 95 -1.20 -14.60 6.80
C VAL A 95 0.24 -14.51 6.25
N ARG A 96 0.58 -13.45 5.51
CA ARG A 96 1.92 -13.25 4.93
C ARG A 96 2.91 -12.57 5.87
N PHE A 97 2.47 -11.74 6.82
CA PHE A 97 3.34 -10.96 7.70
C PHE A 97 4.30 -11.81 8.56
N PRO A 98 3.92 -13.01 9.05
CA PRO A 98 4.85 -13.93 9.69
C PRO A 98 6.03 -14.37 8.79
N ARG A 99 5.88 -14.28 7.46
CA ARG A 99 6.97 -14.50 6.49
C ARG A 99 7.98 -13.36 6.48
N MET A 100 7.80 -12.28 7.23
CA MET A 100 8.91 -11.35 7.50
C MET A 100 10.12 -12.08 8.11
N ASN A 101 9.91 -13.17 8.85
CA ASN A 101 10.98 -14.03 9.32
C ASN A 101 11.83 -14.59 8.17
N GLU A 102 11.27 -14.78 6.98
CA GLU A 102 12.04 -15.18 5.78
C GLU A 102 12.97 -14.05 5.32
N VAL A 103 12.52 -12.79 5.39
CA VAL A 103 13.39 -11.62 5.10
C VAL A 103 14.53 -11.56 6.11
N PHE A 104 14.25 -11.80 7.40
CA PHE A 104 15.29 -11.84 8.43
C PHE A 104 16.26 -13.02 8.25
N ARG A 105 15.78 -14.20 7.83
CA ARG A 105 16.56 -15.45 7.74
C ARG A 105 17.31 -15.63 6.42
N ALA A 106 16.85 -15.04 5.32
CA ALA A 106 17.49 -15.18 3.99
C ALA A 106 18.90 -14.57 3.91
N GLY A 107 19.33 -13.86 4.97
CA GLY A 107 20.63 -13.22 5.05
C GLY A 107 20.76 -12.02 4.10
N PRO A 108 21.78 -11.17 4.30
CA PRO A 108 21.93 -9.92 3.55
C PRO A 108 22.26 -10.11 2.06
N ASN A 109 22.69 -11.29 1.62
CA ASN A 109 23.14 -11.47 0.24
C ASN A 109 22.20 -12.35 -0.61
N GLY A 110 21.17 -12.98 -0.02
CA GLY A 110 20.28 -13.88 -0.75
C GLY A 110 19.35 -13.15 -1.71
N ALA A 111 19.33 -13.50 -3.00
CA ALA A 111 18.36 -12.98 -3.97
C ALA A 111 16.91 -13.24 -3.53
N TRP A 112 16.69 -14.30 -2.74
CA TRP A 112 15.41 -14.62 -2.13
C TRP A 112 14.83 -13.48 -1.29
N SER A 113 15.67 -12.71 -0.57
CA SER A 113 15.17 -11.60 0.24
C SER A 113 14.46 -10.55 -0.62
N LEU A 114 14.99 -10.25 -1.83
CA LEU A 114 14.43 -9.28 -2.77
C LEU A 114 13.04 -9.73 -3.24
N VAL A 115 12.91 -11.02 -3.56
CA VAL A 115 11.64 -11.63 -3.97
C VAL A 115 10.63 -11.60 -2.82
N SER A 116 11.07 -11.90 -1.59
CA SER A 116 10.20 -11.85 -0.40
C SER A 116 9.62 -10.45 -0.17
N VAL A 117 10.37 -9.37 -0.41
CA VAL A 117 9.82 -8.01 -0.28
C VAL A 117 8.71 -7.75 -1.29
N LEU A 118 8.92 -8.09 -2.56
CA LEU A 118 7.89 -7.93 -3.59
C LEU A 118 6.67 -8.81 -3.30
N TRP A 119 6.89 -10.02 -2.81
CA TRP A 119 5.82 -10.95 -2.42
C TRP A 119 4.98 -10.44 -1.25
N ILE A 120 5.63 -9.81 -0.26
CA ILE A 120 4.96 -9.25 0.92
C ILE A 120 4.19 -7.98 0.57
N LEU A 121 4.74 -7.11 -0.30
CA LEU A 121 4.00 -5.93 -0.79
C LEU A 121 2.71 -6.35 -1.51
N GLY A 122 2.77 -7.40 -2.34
CA GLY A 122 1.64 -7.88 -3.13
C GLY A 122 1.20 -6.87 -4.19
N PRO A 123 -0.01 -7.01 -4.76
CA PRO A 123 -0.59 -5.99 -5.63
C PRO A 123 -1.08 -4.78 -4.82
N CYS A 124 -1.04 -3.60 -5.43
CA CYS A 124 -1.67 -2.41 -4.87
C CYS A 124 -3.19 -2.50 -4.99
N GLU A 125 -3.89 -2.61 -3.87
CA GLU A 125 -5.34 -2.79 -3.85
C GLU A 125 -6.12 -1.46 -3.94
N LEU A 126 -5.64 -0.36 -3.36
CA LEU A 126 -6.40 0.91 -3.36
C LEU A 126 -6.39 1.62 -4.70
N ILE A 127 -5.45 1.30 -5.62
CA ILE A 127 -5.49 1.88 -6.97
C ILE A 127 -6.70 1.40 -7.76
N ILE A 128 -7.19 0.17 -7.50
CA ILE A 128 -8.34 -0.42 -8.20
C ILE A 128 -9.61 0.43 -8.05
N PRO A 129 -10.14 0.71 -6.83
CA PRO A 129 -11.33 1.54 -6.68
C PRO A 129 -11.13 2.99 -7.13
N VAL A 130 -9.90 3.52 -7.07
CA VAL A 130 -9.57 4.84 -7.63
C VAL A 130 -9.76 4.84 -9.16
N LEU A 131 -9.28 3.83 -9.87
CA LEU A 131 -9.43 3.71 -11.32
C LEU A 131 -10.88 3.43 -11.75
N ILE A 132 -11.61 2.61 -10.99
CA ILE A 132 -13.06 2.43 -11.21
C ILE A 132 -13.75 3.79 -11.12
N LYS A 133 -13.47 4.56 -10.05
CA LYS A 133 -14.10 5.87 -9.86
C LYS A 133 -13.71 6.85 -10.97
N ALA A 134 -12.45 6.84 -11.40
CA ALA A 134 -11.93 7.67 -12.48
C ALA A 134 -12.68 7.46 -13.80
N ARG A 135 -12.96 6.20 -14.14
CA ARG A 135 -13.74 5.83 -15.32
C ARG A 135 -15.18 6.31 -15.21
N GLN A 136 -15.81 6.10 -14.05
CA GLN A 136 -17.21 6.46 -13.83
C GLN A 136 -17.48 7.96 -13.90
N VAL A 137 -16.53 8.78 -13.45
CA VAL A 137 -16.68 10.22 -13.54
C VAL A 137 -16.27 10.76 -14.91
N GLY A 138 -15.49 10.02 -15.70
CA GLY A 138 -15.08 10.38 -17.07
C GLY A 138 -13.73 11.11 -17.19
N ILE A 139 -12.93 11.18 -16.11
CA ILE A 139 -11.64 11.89 -16.09
C ILE A 139 -10.56 11.15 -16.92
N GLY A 140 -10.78 9.85 -17.16
CA GLY A 140 -9.74 8.95 -17.66
C GLY A 140 -8.75 8.57 -16.57
N TYR A 141 -7.73 7.80 -16.93
CA TYR A 141 -6.84 7.14 -15.96
C TYR A 141 -5.57 7.92 -15.64
N LEU A 142 -5.13 8.82 -16.53
CA LEU A 142 -3.81 9.44 -16.43
C LEU A 142 -3.65 10.27 -15.14
N VAL A 143 -4.60 11.16 -14.86
CA VAL A 143 -4.57 12.04 -13.68
C VAL A 143 -4.47 11.22 -12.37
N PRO A 144 -5.38 10.29 -12.07
CA PRO A 144 -5.28 9.51 -10.84
C PRO A 144 -4.05 8.60 -10.81
N LEU A 145 -3.60 8.03 -11.93
CA LEU A 145 -2.38 7.20 -11.97
C LEU A 145 -1.14 8.00 -11.60
N VAL A 146 -0.98 9.20 -12.18
CA VAL A 146 0.16 10.07 -11.89
C VAL A 146 0.12 10.54 -10.44
N SER A 147 -1.04 11.00 -9.96
CA SER A 147 -1.19 11.47 -8.57
C SER A 147 -0.96 10.35 -7.55
N PHE A 148 -1.51 9.15 -7.79
CA PHE A 148 -1.32 7.99 -6.93
C PHE A 148 0.14 7.55 -6.94
N GLY A 149 0.74 7.35 -8.12
CA GLY A 149 2.13 6.92 -8.25
C GLY A 149 3.11 7.91 -7.63
N ALA A 150 2.94 9.22 -7.86
CA ALA A 150 3.78 10.25 -7.27
C ALA A 150 3.70 10.24 -5.74
N ALA A 151 2.49 10.17 -5.16
CA ALA A 151 2.32 10.10 -3.72
C ALA A 151 2.89 8.81 -3.12
N THR A 152 2.70 7.67 -3.78
CA THR A 152 3.32 6.39 -3.36
C THR A 152 4.84 6.50 -3.33
N LEU A 153 5.46 7.11 -4.35
CA LEU A 153 6.91 7.28 -4.39
C LEU A 153 7.39 8.24 -3.31
N VAL A 154 6.78 9.42 -3.18
CA VAL A 154 7.20 10.43 -2.20
C VAL A 154 7.07 9.89 -0.78
N VAL A 155 5.91 9.36 -0.41
CA VAL A 155 5.64 8.88 0.95
C VAL A 155 6.36 7.56 1.20
N GLY A 156 6.26 6.59 0.28
CA GLY A 156 6.82 5.27 0.45
C GLY A 156 8.35 5.22 0.44
N VAL A 157 9.01 6.00 -0.43
CA VAL A 157 10.48 6.09 -0.41
C VAL A 157 10.94 6.76 0.88
N ALA A 158 10.27 7.84 1.30
CA ALA A 158 10.59 8.52 2.54
C ALA A 158 10.44 7.59 3.76
N THR A 159 9.37 6.79 3.83
CA THR A 159 9.15 5.85 4.94
C THR A 159 10.15 4.70 4.95
N VAL A 160 10.51 4.13 3.78
CA VAL A 160 11.53 3.09 3.69
C VAL A 160 12.91 3.62 4.11
N VAL A 161 13.30 4.79 3.63
CA VAL A 161 14.58 5.42 3.99
C VAL A 161 14.62 5.81 5.47
N ALA A 162 13.55 6.43 5.98
CA ALA A 162 13.44 6.77 7.40
C ALA A 162 13.50 5.50 8.26
N GLY A 163 12.77 4.45 7.90
CA GLY A 163 12.84 3.12 8.52
C GLY A 163 14.27 2.60 8.56
N ARG A 164 14.95 2.58 7.41
CA ARG A 164 16.36 2.17 7.27
C ARG A 164 17.29 2.92 8.23
N ILE A 165 17.09 4.23 8.41
CA ILE A 165 17.90 5.05 9.33
C ILE A 165 17.58 4.71 10.79
N MET A 166 16.30 4.55 11.13
CA MET A 166 15.85 4.22 12.48
C MET A 166 16.38 2.87 12.97
N TRP A 167 16.60 1.90 12.08
CA TRP A 167 17.20 0.60 12.43
C TRP A 167 18.63 0.72 12.99
N ASN A 168 19.36 1.81 12.71
CA ASN A 168 20.67 2.07 13.33
C ASN A 168 20.57 2.68 14.74
N LYS A 169 19.37 3.10 15.16
CA LYS A 169 19.10 3.75 16.45
C LYS A 169 18.04 2.93 17.20
N PRO A 170 18.41 1.79 17.82
CA PRO A 170 17.45 0.83 18.35
C PRO A 170 16.51 1.41 19.42
N LEU A 171 16.91 2.48 20.12
CA LEU A 171 16.08 3.20 21.09
C LEU A 171 14.92 4.01 20.47
N LEU A 172 15.00 4.33 19.18
CA LEU A 172 13.99 5.09 18.43
C LEU A 172 13.07 4.20 17.59
N LEU A 173 13.32 2.89 17.55
CA LEU A 173 12.42 1.98 16.84
C LEU A 173 11.08 1.99 17.57
N PRO A 174 9.97 2.26 16.85
CA PRO A 174 8.65 2.07 17.42
C PRO A 174 8.59 0.61 17.90
N ARG A 175 8.09 0.39 19.11
CA ARG A 175 7.69 -0.95 19.58
C ARG A 175 6.68 -1.64 18.63
N GLY A 176 6.27 -1.01 17.53
CA GLY A 176 5.40 -1.52 16.46
C GLY A 176 5.87 -2.83 15.80
N ILE A 177 7.13 -3.24 15.92
CA ILE A 177 7.54 -4.61 15.55
C ILE A 177 6.87 -5.63 16.47
N SER A 178 6.75 -5.31 17.77
CA SER A 178 6.02 -6.14 18.73
C SER A 178 4.51 -6.18 18.43
N TRP A 179 3.95 -5.14 17.81
CA TRP A 179 2.52 -5.11 17.47
C TRP A 179 2.15 -6.08 16.34
N GLY A 180 3.07 -6.31 15.40
CA GLY A 180 2.94 -7.32 14.34
C GLY A 180 3.04 -8.74 14.87
N THR A 181 3.81 -8.97 15.95
CA THR A 181 3.92 -10.28 16.62
C THR A 181 2.83 -10.54 17.65
N GLU A 182 2.21 -9.50 18.21
CA GLU A 182 1.18 -9.61 19.27
C GLU A 182 -0.27 -9.54 18.74
N GLY A 183 -0.48 -9.57 17.41
CA GLY A 183 -1.82 -9.46 16.82
C GLY A 183 -2.48 -8.08 16.99
N ARG A 184 -1.79 -7.11 17.59
CA ARG A 184 -2.30 -5.75 17.85
C ARG A 184 -2.47 -4.90 16.59
N ALA A 185 -1.92 -5.35 15.46
CA ALA A 185 -2.23 -4.80 14.14
C ALA A 185 -3.71 -4.97 13.74
N LEU A 186 -4.46 -5.89 14.35
CA LEU A 186 -5.91 -6.01 14.13
C LEU A 186 -6.68 -4.78 14.61
N LEU A 187 -6.22 -4.10 15.67
CA LEU A 187 -6.95 -2.99 16.29
C LEU A 187 -7.19 -1.80 15.34
N PRO A 188 -6.16 -1.22 14.69
CA PRO A 188 -6.38 -0.16 13.71
C PRO A 188 -7.12 -0.64 12.46
N VAL A 189 -6.99 -1.92 12.09
CA VAL A 189 -7.72 -2.53 10.98
C VAL A 189 -9.22 -2.63 11.29
N LEU A 190 -9.57 -3.18 12.46
CA LEU A 190 -10.94 -3.28 12.94
C LEU A 190 -11.54 -1.90 13.19
N ALA A 191 -10.77 -0.94 13.69
CA ALA A 191 -11.20 0.45 13.83
C ALA A 191 -11.47 1.10 12.47
N GLY A 192 -10.60 0.91 11.48
CA GLY A 192 -10.81 1.40 10.11
C GLY A 192 -12.04 0.76 9.45
N LEU A 193 -12.22 -0.56 9.60
CA LEU A 193 -13.41 -1.27 9.14
C LEU A 193 -14.68 -0.81 9.86
N ALA A 194 -14.64 -0.61 11.17
CA ALA A 194 -15.78 -0.14 11.97
C ALA A 194 -16.16 1.31 11.63
N ILE A 195 -15.18 2.19 11.41
CA ILE A 195 -15.42 3.57 10.93
C ILE A 195 -16.01 3.53 9.51
N GLY A 196 -15.48 2.68 8.63
CA GLY A 196 -16.00 2.49 7.27
C GLY A 196 -17.44 1.97 7.26
N LEU A 197 -17.73 0.93 8.04
CA LEU A 197 -19.08 0.38 8.24
C LEU A 197 -20.02 1.40 8.89
N GLY A 198 -19.56 2.12 9.91
CA GLY A 198 -20.34 3.16 10.58
C GLY A 198 -20.70 4.32 9.66
N ALA A 199 -19.77 4.74 8.79
CA ALA A 199 -20.04 5.73 7.75
C ALA A 199 -21.05 5.22 6.71
N MET A 200 -20.95 3.94 6.32
CA MET A 200 -21.92 3.31 5.41
C MET A 200 -23.33 3.22 5.99
N LEU A 201 -23.47 2.82 7.25
CA LEU A 201 -24.76 2.70 7.93
C LEU A 201 -25.47 4.05 8.10
N ARG A 202 -24.72 5.16 8.15
CA ARG A 202 -25.28 6.52 8.22
C ARG A 202 -25.68 7.10 6.87
N LEU A 203 -25.25 6.46 5.77
CA LEU A 203 -25.62 6.82 4.39
C LEU A 203 -26.72 5.91 3.82
N ALA A 204 -27.19 4.94 4.61
CA ALA A 204 -28.31 4.05 4.31
C ALA A 204 -29.63 4.72 4.66
#